data_AF-A0A2U8U960-F1
#
_entry.id   AF-A0A2U8U960-F1
#
_cell.length_a   1.000
_cell.length_b   1.000
_cell.length_c   1.000
_cell.angle_alpha   90.00
_cell.angle_beta   90.00
_cell.angle_gamma   90.00
#
_symmetry.space_group_name_H-M   'P 1'
#
loop_
_entity.id
_entity.type
_entity.pdbx_description
1 polymer ?
#
loop_
_entity_poly.entity_id
_entity_poly.type
_entity_poly.pdbx_seq_one_letter_code
_entity_poly.pdbx_strand_id
1 'polypeptide(L)'
;PVEFPSLVIFQIFLQELHAILEAELEGRPYNTIGNFLEFYKHFRSQDAPFWEFYHHYDAEILPESLSCVGLACCLIDSIMNSSLGFVCPELKTALFLASSEEMVMDIDVYCSCSPPSSAFVVKEHVLVALKVLVEGRSGIVILDPGYHVNIPVVVMSDCMFPHTGWFVLSETPKVKREYRYVIEGDFVQWAVRETRNNKTKCWKNLVYIKQRFLSHISVSEKRNLVFNFRTLVVRNKREPVAGMYCNLEGDEKFTLFYQDNVGKRVEVKIPFKYFYSERTNNQFESAIASCATQVRYNATL
;
A
#
# COMPACT_ATOMS: atom_id res chain seq x y z
N PRO A 1 -7.90 -18.55 13.51
CA PRO A 1 -8.73 -17.97 12.43
C PRO A 1 -10.02 -17.45 13.07
N VAL A 2 -10.66 -16.43 12.50
CA VAL A 2 -12.03 -16.07 12.89
C VAL A 2 -12.99 -17.02 12.19
N GLU A 3 -13.88 -17.66 12.96
CA GLU A 3 -14.84 -18.62 12.43
C GLU A 3 -16.19 -17.97 12.17
N PHE A 4 -16.73 -18.21 10.98
CA PHE A 4 -18.03 -17.75 10.53
C PHE A 4 -18.88 -18.98 10.18
N PRO A 5 -19.93 -19.28 10.96
CA PRO A 5 -20.71 -20.50 10.77
C PRO A 5 -21.64 -20.42 9.55
N SER A 6 -21.85 -19.23 8.99
CA SER A 6 -22.60 -19.03 7.75
C SER A 6 -22.00 -17.93 6.90
N LEU A 7 -22.21 -18.03 5.60
CA LEU A 7 -21.84 -17.01 4.63
C LEU A 7 -22.48 -15.64 4.94
N VAL A 8 -23.71 -15.62 5.45
CA VAL A 8 -24.44 -14.38 5.77
C VAL A 8 -23.71 -13.58 6.85
N ILE A 9 -23.29 -14.24 7.93
CA ILE A 9 -22.56 -13.58 9.03
C ILE A 9 -21.22 -13.06 8.52
N PHE A 10 -20.52 -13.85 7.70
CA PHE A 10 -19.26 -13.43 7.09
C PHE A 10 -19.44 -12.20 6.19
N GLN A 11 -20.53 -12.11 5.42
CA GLN A 11 -20.81 -10.97 4.56
C GLN A 11 -21.10 -9.68 5.36
N ILE A 12 -21.83 -9.78 6.48
CA ILE A 12 -22.07 -8.64 7.38
C ILE A 12 -20.74 -8.15 7.97
N PHE A 13 -19.91 -9.08 8.45
CA PHE A 13 -18.57 -8.78 8.94
C PHE A 13 -17.70 -8.08 7.87
N LEU A 14 -17.72 -8.58 6.63
CA LEU A 14 -16.98 -7.97 5.52
C LEU A 14 -17.46 -6.56 5.18
N GLN A 15 -18.76 -6.27 5.31
CA GLN A 15 -19.30 -4.93 5.07
C GLN A 15 -18.79 -3.92 6.09
N GLU A 16 -18.77 -4.27 7.37
CA GLU A 16 -18.18 -3.42 8.41
C GLU A 16 -16.68 -3.24 8.19
N LEU A 17 -15.97 -4.32 7.85
CA LEU A 17 -14.53 -4.27 7.56
C LEU A 17 -14.21 -3.37 6.36
N HIS A 18 -15.05 -3.43 5.32
CA HIS A 18 -14.94 -2.58 4.14
C HIS A 18 -15.15 -1.10 4.50
N ALA A 19 -16.16 -0.78 5.32
CA ALA A 19 -16.41 0.59 5.75
C ALA A 19 -15.23 1.20 6.53
N ILE A 20 -14.58 0.39 7.38
CA ILE A 20 -13.37 0.81 8.11
C ILE A 20 -12.21 1.04 7.13
N LEU A 21 -12.00 0.13 6.18
CA LEU A 21 -10.97 0.28 5.15
C LEU A 21 -11.18 1.55 4.32
N GLU A 22 -12.41 1.82 3.87
CA GLU A 22 -12.74 3.03 3.12
C GLU A 22 -12.44 4.31 3.92
N ALA A 23 -12.80 4.32 5.21
CA ALA A 23 -12.52 5.45 6.10
C ALA A 23 -11.01 5.68 6.28
N GLU A 24 -10.22 4.61 6.44
CA GLU A 24 -8.76 4.69 6.55
C GLU A 24 -8.10 5.18 5.24
N LEU A 25 -8.60 4.74 4.09
CA LEU A 25 -8.11 5.21 2.79
C LEU A 25 -8.38 6.69 2.57
N GLU A 26 -9.56 7.18 2.97
CA GLU A 26 -9.97 8.58 2.85
C GLU A 26 -9.26 9.48 3.86
N GLY A 27 -9.16 9.06 5.12
CA GLY A 27 -8.64 9.89 6.21
C GLY A 27 -7.12 9.90 6.34
N ARG A 28 -6.38 9.00 5.69
CA ARG A 28 -4.92 8.92 5.82
C ARG A 28 -4.21 8.98 4.47
N PRO A 29 -3.33 9.98 4.24
CA PRO A 29 -2.51 10.01 3.03
C PRO A 29 -1.47 8.88 3.00
N TYR A 30 -1.16 8.35 1.81
CA TYR A 30 0.05 7.56 1.60
C TYR A 30 1.20 8.52 1.35
N ASN A 31 2.19 8.57 2.24
CA ASN A 31 3.26 9.56 2.22
C ASN A 31 4.62 8.92 2.55
N THR A 32 5.43 8.68 1.53
CA THR A 32 6.84 8.25 1.68
C THR A 32 7.81 9.41 1.53
N ILE A 33 7.34 10.59 1.10
CA ILE A 33 8.16 11.80 0.98
C ILE A 33 8.56 12.31 2.36
N GLY A 34 7.62 12.37 3.31
CA GLY A 34 7.91 12.86 4.66
C GLY A 34 8.96 12.02 5.39
N ASN A 35 8.83 10.69 5.37
CA ASN A 35 9.80 9.77 5.97
C ASN A 35 11.19 9.94 5.35
N PHE A 36 11.26 10.09 4.03
CA PHE A 36 12.52 10.35 3.34
C PHE A 36 13.17 11.69 3.75
N LEU A 37 12.37 12.75 3.86
CA LEU A 37 12.88 14.05 4.28
C LEU A 37 13.37 14.04 5.73
N GLU A 38 12.65 13.36 6.63
CA GLU A 38 13.06 13.24 8.03
C GLU A 38 14.34 12.41 8.17
N PHE A 39 14.41 11.26 7.50
CA PHE A 39 15.63 10.46 7.40
C PHE A 39 16.82 11.27 6.86
N TYR A 40 16.60 12.08 5.82
CA TYR A 40 17.63 12.96 5.28
C TYR A 40 18.07 14.01 6.30
N LYS A 41 17.16 14.64 7.06
CA LYS A 41 17.53 15.58 8.13
C LYS A 41 18.39 14.91 9.19
N HIS A 42 18.00 13.71 9.65
CA HIS A 42 18.78 12.93 10.61
C HIS A 42 20.16 12.55 10.06
N PHE A 43 20.25 12.18 8.78
CA PHE A 43 21.55 11.91 8.15
C PHE A 43 22.43 13.15 8.15
N ARG A 44 21.87 14.31 7.78
CA ARG A 44 22.60 15.58 7.67
C ARG A 44 23.00 16.18 9.01
N SER A 45 22.40 15.76 10.12
CA SER A 45 22.80 16.17 11.47
C SER A 45 23.91 15.31 12.06
N GLN A 46 24.25 14.18 11.42
CA GLN A 46 25.31 13.27 11.84
C GLN A 46 26.55 13.46 10.97
N ASP A 47 27.73 13.40 11.59
CA ASP A 47 29.00 13.39 10.86
C ASP A 47 29.47 11.94 10.66
N ALA A 48 28.73 11.19 9.83
CA ALA A 48 29.00 9.79 9.54
C ALA A 48 28.81 9.47 8.04
N PRO A 49 29.57 8.52 7.48
CA PRO A 49 29.29 7.99 6.15
C PRO A 49 27.87 7.41 6.07
N PHE A 50 27.20 7.58 4.92
CA PHE A 50 25.81 7.15 4.72
C PHE A 50 25.57 5.68 5.09
N TRP A 51 26.47 4.79 4.69
CA TRP A 51 26.38 3.36 5.00
C TRP A 51 26.31 3.09 6.51
N GLU A 52 27.18 3.73 7.28
CA GLU A 52 27.26 3.55 8.72
C GLU A 52 26.02 4.13 9.41
N PHE A 53 25.63 5.34 9.01
CA PHE A 53 24.40 5.97 9.47
C PHE A 53 23.19 5.08 9.20
N TYR A 54 23.00 4.63 7.95
CA TYR A 54 21.84 3.81 7.56
C TYR A 54 21.81 2.49 8.33
N HIS A 55 22.95 1.83 8.54
CA HIS A 55 22.98 0.59 9.31
C HIS A 55 22.53 0.77 10.75
N HIS A 56 22.93 1.85 11.41
CA HIS A 56 22.55 2.15 12.79
C HIS A 56 21.23 2.92 12.93
N TYR A 57 20.67 3.44 11.83
CA TYR A 57 19.42 4.19 11.85
C TYR A 57 18.26 3.29 12.32
N ASP A 58 17.60 3.71 13.40
CA ASP A 58 16.36 3.08 13.84
C ASP A 58 15.19 3.74 13.12
N ALA A 59 14.50 2.98 12.28
CA ALA A 59 13.37 3.51 11.52
C ALA A 59 12.15 3.60 12.42
N GLU A 60 11.30 4.59 12.20
CA GLU A 60 10.08 4.81 12.98
C GLU A 60 8.92 5.11 12.03
N ILE A 61 7.70 4.81 12.47
CA ILE A 61 6.49 5.22 11.76
C ILE A 61 6.18 6.66 12.15
N LEU A 62 6.24 7.58 11.19
CA LEU A 62 5.86 8.97 11.41
C LEU A 62 4.35 9.15 11.20
N PRO A 63 3.57 9.57 12.21
CA PRO A 63 2.12 9.72 12.10
C PRO A 63 1.66 10.62 10.96
N GLU A 64 2.44 11.68 10.66
CA GLU A 64 2.21 12.64 9.59
C GLU A 64 2.70 12.16 8.20
N SER A 65 3.39 11.02 8.13
CA SER A 65 3.96 10.49 6.89
C SER A 65 3.88 8.96 6.82
N LEU A 66 2.67 8.44 6.67
CA LEU A 66 2.45 6.99 6.68
C LEU A 66 2.83 6.33 5.34
N SER A 67 3.77 5.38 5.40
CA SER A 67 4.04 4.42 4.33
C SER A 67 2.97 3.30 4.32
N CYS A 68 3.17 2.24 3.52
CA CYS A 68 2.34 1.04 3.60
C CYS A 68 2.37 0.37 4.99
N VAL A 69 3.50 0.42 5.70
CA VAL A 69 3.63 -0.14 7.07
C VAL A 69 2.78 0.69 8.03
N GLY A 70 2.96 2.01 8.02
CA GLY A 70 2.20 2.92 8.89
C GLY A 70 0.69 2.81 8.68
N LEU A 71 0.24 2.81 7.42
CA LEU A 71 -1.17 2.64 7.07
C LEU A 71 -1.73 1.28 7.50
N ALA A 72 -0.97 0.21 7.34
CA ALA A 72 -1.40 -1.12 7.76
C ALA A 72 -1.51 -1.22 9.30
N CYS A 73 -0.60 -0.60 10.06
CA CYS A 73 -0.70 -0.47 11.51
C CYS A 73 -1.96 0.31 11.92
N CYS A 74 -2.19 1.50 11.34
CA CYS A 74 -3.38 2.30 11.62
C CYS A 74 -4.68 1.55 11.30
N LEU A 75 -4.72 0.81 10.19
CA LEU A 75 -5.89 0.00 9.85
C LEU A 75 -6.17 -1.09 10.88
N ILE A 76 -5.13 -1.79 11.38
CA ILE A 76 -5.30 -2.76 12.47
C ILE A 76 -5.87 -2.08 13.71
N ASP A 77 -5.31 -0.94 14.11
CA ASP A 77 -5.78 -0.21 15.29
C ASP A 77 -7.24 0.23 15.13
N SER A 78 -7.62 0.74 13.96
CA SER A 78 -8.99 1.15 13.67
C SER A 78 -9.97 -0.04 13.68
N ILE A 79 -9.57 -1.20 13.15
CA ILE A 79 -10.37 -2.42 13.24
C ILE A 79 -10.53 -2.85 14.71
N MET A 80 -9.44 -2.88 15.46
CA MET A 80 -9.47 -3.33 16.86
C MET A 80 -10.24 -2.39 17.79
N ASN A 81 -10.32 -1.10 17.47
CA ASN A 81 -11.07 -0.09 18.23
C ASN A 81 -12.50 0.12 17.73
N SER A 82 -12.91 -0.58 16.65
CA SER A 82 -14.28 -0.56 16.11
C SER A 82 -15.21 -1.56 16.81
N SER A 83 -16.51 -1.52 16.46
CA SER A 83 -17.50 -2.55 16.84
C SER A 83 -16.95 -3.96 16.65
N LEU A 84 -16.29 -4.23 15.51
CA LEU A 84 -15.74 -5.53 15.17
C LEU A 84 -14.74 -6.02 16.22
N GLY A 85 -13.82 -5.16 16.65
CA GLY A 85 -12.81 -5.50 17.65
C GLY A 85 -13.41 -5.84 19.02
N PHE A 86 -14.56 -5.25 19.36
CA PHE A 86 -15.28 -5.53 20.60
C PHE A 86 -16.10 -6.83 20.52
N VAL A 87 -16.77 -7.09 19.39
CA VAL A 87 -17.67 -8.25 19.23
C VAL A 87 -16.95 -9.52 18.77
N CYS A 88 -15.75 -9.40 18.18
CA CYS A 88 -14.94 -10.52 17.71
C CYS A 88 -13.52 -10.48 18.32
N PRO A 89 -13.36 -10.93 19.59
CA PRO A 89 -12.07 -10.94 20.27
C PRO A 89 -10.98 -11.74 19.55
N GLU A 90 -11.36 -12.74 18.74
CA GLU A 90 -10.48 -13.60 17.95
C GLU A 90 -9.63 -12.79 16.95
N LEU A 91 -10.08 -11.60 16.54
CA LEU A 91 -9.33 -10.68 15.68
C LEU A 91 -7.93 -10.41 16.22
N LYS A 92 -7.75 -10.32 17.54
CA LYS A 92 -6.45 -10.12 18.19
C LYS A 92 -5.41 -11.17 17.81
N THR A 93 -5.85 -12.38 17.45
CA THR A 93 -4.98 -13.50 17.07
C THR A 93 -4.99 -13.78 15.56
N ALA A 94 -6.09 -13.46 14.89
CA ALA A 94 -6.31 -13.78 13.49
C ALA A 94 -5.89 -12.67 12.52
N LEU A 95 -5.90 -11.40 12.96
CA LEU A 95 -5.45 -10.23 12.22
C LEU A 95 -3.94 -10.05 12.42
N PHE A 96 -3.22 -9.74 11.34
CA PHE A 96 -1.77 -9.52 11.38
C PHE A 96 -1.25 -8.77 10.15
N LEU A 97 -0.06 -8.19 10.31
CA LEU A 97 0.72 -7.64 9.21
C LEU A 97 1.42 -8.76 8.46
N ALA A 98 1.29 -8.77 7.13
CA ALA A 98 1.95 -9.72 6.24
C ALA A 98 2.99 -8.99 5.36
N SER A 99 4.16 -9.60 5.18
CA SER A 99 5.16 -9.11 4.23
C SER A 99 4.80 -9.52 2.81
N SER A 100 5.07 -8.64 1.85
CA SER A 100 4.89 -8.88 0.42
C SER A 100 6.19 -8.67 -0.35
N GLU A 101 6.47 -9.57 -1.28
CA GLU A 101 7.48 -9.42 -2.32
C GLU A 101 6.81 -9.03 -3.64
N GLU A 102 7.41 -8.12 -4.39
CA GLU A 102 6.87 -7.66 -5.65
C GLU A 102 7.68 -8.13 -6.86
N MET A 103 6.99 -8.28 -7.98
CA MET A 103 7.57 -8.66 -9.27
C MET A 103 8.46 -9.91 -9.16
N VAL A 104 7.99 -10.92 -8.43
CA VAL A 104 8.71 -12.17 -8.21
C VAL A 104 8.84 -12.90 -9.54
N MET A 105 10.09 -13.04 -10.01
CA MET A 105 10.41 -13.60 -11.32
C MET A 105 10.21 -15.12 -11.37
N ASP A 106 10.61 -15.83 -10.31
CA ASP A 106 10.50 -17.28 -10.20
C ASP A 106 9.86 -17.64 -8.86
N ILE A 107 8.56 -17.92 -8.90
CA ILE A 107 7.77 -18.26 -7.72
C ILE A 107 8.16 -19.62 -7.17
N ASP A 108 8.44 -20.58 -8.04
CA ASP A 108 8.76 -21.95 -7.62
C ASP A 108 10.07 -21.94 -6.84
N VAL A 109 11.09 -21.23 -7.34
CA VAL A 109 12.35 -21.04 -6.63
C VAL A 109 12.14 -20.29 -5.31
N TYR A 110 11.36 -19.21 -5.32
CA TYR A 110 11.11 -18.43 -4.10
C TYR A 110 10.42 -19.28 -3.01
N CYS A 111 9.41 -20.05 -3.39
CA CYS A 111 8.61 -20.88 -2.48
C CYS A 111 9.32 -22.18 -2.07
N SER A 112 10.25 -22.69 -2.86
CA SER A 112 10.98 -23.94 -2.57
C SER A 112 12.02 -23.79 -1.44
N CYS A 113 12.43 -22.57 -1.12
CA CYS A 113 13.43 -22.29 -0.07
C CYS A 113 12.74 -21.77 1.20
N SER A 114 13.04 -22.37 2.36
CA SER A 114 12.54 -21.92 3.66
C SER A 114 13.67 -21.82 4.69
N PRO A 115 14.14 -20.61 5.05
CA PRO A 115 13.70 -19.30 4.53
C PRO A 115 14.12 -19.09 3.06
N PRO A 116 13.43 -18.20 2.31
CA PRO A 116 13.87 -17.83 0.96
C PRO A 116 15.27 -17.20 0.99
N SER A 117 16.05 -17.41 -0.08
CA SER A 117 17.42 -16.90 -0.16
C SER A 117 17.44 -15.37 -0.01
N SER A 118 18.37 -14.87 0.81
CA SER A 118 18.55 -13.42 1.04
C SER A 118 18.86 -12.64 -0.23
N ALA A 119 19.32 -13.30 -1.30
CA ALA A 119 19.53 -12.70 -2.61
C ALA A 119 18.22 -12.24 -3.30
N PHE A 120 17.07 -12.80 -2.91
CA PHE A 120 15.77 -12.52 -3.54
C PHE A 120 14.75 -11.89 -2.59
N VAL A 121 15.09 -11.73 -1.31
CA VAL A 121 14.15 -11.25 -0.27
C VAL A 121 14.27 -9.74 -0.09
N VAL A 122 13.26 -9.02 -0.56
CA VAL A 122 13.20 -7.56 -0.46
C VAL A 122 12.16 -7.08 0.57
N LYS A 123 11.02 -7.76 0.69
CA LYS A 123 9.90 -7.42 1.60
C LYS A 123 9.50 -5.95 1.47
N GLU A 124 9.28 -5.51 0.23
CA GLU A 124 9.10 -4.10 -0.13
C GLU A 124 7.78 -3.52 0.38
N HIS A 125 6.79 -4.39 0.57
CA HIS A 125 5.43 -3.97 0.88
C HIS A 125 4.86 -4.73 2.07
N VAL A 126 3.95 -4.07 2.79
CA VAL A 126 3.27 -4.61 3.97
C VAL A 126 1.78 -4.30 3.84
N LEU A 127 0.97 -5.30 4.14
CA LEU A 127 -0.48 -5.21 4.13
C LEU A 127 -1.08 -5.97 5.31
N VAL A 128 -2.39 -5.86 5.51
CA VAL A 128 -3.10 -6.55 6.59
C VAL A 128 -3.73 -7.83 6.06
N ALA A 129 -3.56 -8.92 6.80
CA ALA A 129 -4.13 -10.21 6.51
C ALA A 129 -4.95 -10.72 7.70
N LEU A 130 -6.09 -11.35 7.41
CA LEU A 130 -7.00 -11.90 8.40
C LEU A 130 -7.34 -13.35 8.04
N LYS A 131 -6.91 -14.30 8.88
CA LYS A 131 -7.27 -15.72 8.70
C LYS A 131 -8.72 -15.96 9.07
N VAL A 132 -9.49 -16.56 8.16
CA VAL A 132 -10.92 -16.85 8.36
C VAL A 132 -11.24 -18.32 8.09
N LEU A 133 -12.34 -18.79 8.69
CA LEU A 133 -12.97 -20.07 8.41
C LEU A 133 -14.44 -19.78 8.11
N VAL A 134 -14.90 -19.99 6.87
CA VAL A 134 -16.27 -19.69 6.45
C VAL A 134 -16.97 -21.01 6.13
N GLU A 135 -17.96 -21.40 6.93
CA GLU A 135 -18.68 -22.68 6.77
C GLU A 135 -17.71 -23.88 6.74
N GLY A 136 -16.70 -23.86 7.62
CA GLY A 136 -15.65 -24.87 7.68
C GLY A 136 -14.57 -24.77 6.59
N ARG A 137 -14.65 -23.80 5.67
CA ARG A 137 -13.70 -23.62 4.57
C ARG A 137 -12.67 -22.55 4.90
N SER A 138 -11.39 -22.88 4.78
CA SER A 138 -10.30 -21.96 5.12
C SER A 138 -10.13 -20.88 4.07
N GLY A 139 -9.92 -19.65 4.51
CA GLY A 139 -9.58 -18.53 3.65
C GLY A 139 -8.79 -17.46 4.36
N ILE A 140 -8.44 -16.42 3.61
CA ILE A 140 -7.82 -15.22 4.14
C ILE A 140 -8.46 -13.98 3.53
N VAL A 141 -8.66 -12.96 4.34
CA VAL A 141 -9.06 -11.63 3.86
C VAL A 141 -7.82 -10.75 3.84
N ILE A 142 -7.56 -10.12 2.70
CA ILE A 142 -6.44 -9.21 2.46
C ILE A 142 -6.99 -7.78 2.41
N LEU A 143 -6.37 -6.88 3.17
CA LEU A 143 -6.64 -5.45 3.15
C LEU A 143 -5.33 -4.72 2.87
N ASP A 144 -5.28 -3.97 1.77
CA ASP A 144 -4.06 -3.29 1.34
C ASP A 144 -4.30 -1.78 1.25
N PRO A 145 -4.16 -1.07 2.39
CA PRO A 145 -4.30 0.37 2.41
C PRO A 145 -3.10 1.06 1.75
N GLY A 146 -1.96 0.40 1.55
CA GLY A 146 -0.79 1.00 0.91
C GLY A 146 -1.00 1.22 -0.59
N TYR A 147 -1.60 0.24 -1.28
CA TYR A 147 -1.84 0.30 -2.73
C TYR A 147 -3.26 0.64 -3.14
N HIS A 148 -4.05 1.17 -2.20
CA HIS A 148 -5.42 1.59 -2.46
C HIS A 148 -6.28 0.45 -3.00
N VAL A 149 -6.08 -0.78 -2.49
CA VAL A 149 -7.03 -1.86 -2.75
C VAL A 149 -8.25 -1.57 -1.90
N ASN A 150 -9.23 -0.91 -2.50
CA ASN A 150 -10.35 -0.31 -1.79
C ASN A 150 -11.46 -1.29 -1.40
N ILE A 151 -11.22 -2.60 -1.52
CA ILE A 151 -12.15 -3.65 -1.12
C ILE A 151 -11.41 -4.68 -0.25
N PRO A 152 -12.08 -5.30 0.72
CA PRO A 152 -11.57 -6.52 1.34
C PRO A 152 -11.51 -7.65 0.31
N VAL A 153 -10.31 -8.11 0.00
CA VAL A 153 -10.11 -9.21 -0.95
C VAL A 153 -10.20 -10.53 -0.22
N VAL A 154 -11.21 -11.33 -0.55
CA VAL A 154 -11.45 -12.65 0.04
C VAL A 154 -10.78 -13.70 -0.81
N VAL A 155 -9.87 -14.46 -0.20
CA VAL A 155 -9.13 -15.53 -0.87
C VAL A 155 -9.44 -16.85 -0.17
N MET A 156 -10.43 -17.57 -0.69
CA MET A 156 -10.75 -18.93 -0.21
C MET A 156 -9.77 -19.95 -0.78
N SER A 157 -9.42 -20.96 0.04
CA SER A 157 -8.48 -22.02 -0.35
C SER A 157 -9.02 -22.94 -1.45
N ASP A 158 -10.34 -23.08 -1.54
CA ASP A 158 -11.05 -23.84 -2.57
C ASP A 158 -11.35 -23.02 -3.84
N CYS A 159 -11.00 -21.73 -3.85
CA CYS A 159 -11.34 -20.77 -4.91
C CYS A 159 -12.84 -20.62 -5.21
N MET A 160 -13.72 -21.08 -4.31
CA MET A 160 -15.16 -20.97 -4.45
C MET A 160 -15.68 -19.71 -3.75
N PHE A 161 -16.86 -19.24 -4.13
CA PHE A 161 -17.53 -18.13 -3.44
C PHE A 161 -17.50 -18.36 -1.91
N PRO A 162 -17.12 -17.37 -1.08
CA PRO A 162 -16.98 -15.94 -1.37
C PRO A 162 -15.62 -15.46 -1.95
N HIS A 163 -14.80 -16.33 -2.53
CA HIS A 163 -13.56 -15.93 -3.21
C HIS A 163 -13.78 -14.80 -4.23
N THR A 164 -13.00 -13.72 -4.14
CA THR A 164 -13.16 -12.49 -4.95
C THR A 164 -12.86 -12.71 -6.44
N GLY A 165 -11.86 -13.52 -6.79
CA GLY A 165 -11.45 -13.72 -8.17
C GLY A 165 -10.72 -12.52 -8.78
N TRP A 166 -10.88 -12.31 -10.09
CA TRP A 166 -10.33 -11.13 -10.77
C TRP A 166 -11.21 -9.91 -10.51
N PHE A 167 -10.58 -8.78 -10.19
CA PHE A 167 -11.25 -7.49 -10.07
C PHE A 167 -10.42 -6.38 -10.68
N VAL A 168 -11.10 -5.31 -11.12
CA VAL A 168 -10.44 -4.09 -11.62
C VAL A 168 -10.04 -3.24 -10.42
N LEU A 169 -8.73 -3.01 -10.26
CA LEU A 169 -8.24 -2.08 -9.24
C LEU A 169 -8.43 -0.63 -9.72
N SER A 170 -7.97 -0.34 -10.94
CA SER A 170 -8.05 1.00 -11.51
C SER A 170 -8.20 0.97 -13.02
N GLU A 171 -8.93 1.93 -13.54
CA GLU A 171 -9.15 2.08 -14.97
C GLU A 171 -9.14 3.57 -15.33
N THR A 172 -8.23 3.92 -16.23
CA THR A 172 -8.12 5.24 -16.83
C THR A 172 -8.19 5.07 -18.35
N PRO A 173 -8.40 6.15 -19.12
CA PRO A 173 -8.41 6.05 -20.59
C PRO A 173 -7.13 5.44 -21.21
N LYS A 174 -6.01 5.41 -20.47
CA LYS A 174 -4.72 4.91 -20.96
C LYS A 174 -4.33 3.55 -20.39
N VAL A 175 -4.78 3.23 -19.18
CA VAL A 175 -4.29 2.09 -18.40
C VAL A 175 -5.43 1.47 -17.62
N LYS A 176 -5.58 0.15 -17.73
CA LYS A 176 -6.42 -0.70 -16.87
C LYS A 176 -5.53 -1.63 -16.05
N ARG A 177 -5.75 -1.71 -14.74
CA ARG A 177 -5.07 -2.63 -13.82
C ARG A 177 -6.08 -3.55 -13.16
N GLU A 178 -5.82 -4.85 -13.23
CA GLU A 178 -6.67 -5.90 -12.68
C GLU A 178 -5.84 -6.80 -11.79
N TYR A 179 -6.38 -7.19 -10.64
CA TYR A 179 -5.72 -8.05 -9.66
C TYR A 179 -6.47 -9.36 -9.47
N ARG A 180 -5.74 -10.40 -9.08
CA ARG A 180 -6.28 -11.67 -8.59
C ARG A 180 -5.37 -12.24 -7.52
N TYR A 181 -5.98 -12.79 -6.48
CA TYR A 181 -5.27 -13.38 -5.35
C TYR A 181 -5.63 -14.87 -5.25
N VAL A 182 -4.65 -15.74 -5.04
CA VAL A 182 -4.84 -17.19 -4.90
C VAL A 182 -3.91 -17.70 -3.81
N ILE A 183 -4.41 -18.54 -2.89
CA ILE A 183 -3.56 -19.19 -1.88
C ILE A 183 -2.73 -20.30 -2.54
N GLU A 184 -1.43 -20.30 -2.26
CA GLU A 184 -0.49 -21.31 -2.71
C GLU A 184 0.51 -21.62 -1.59
N GLY A 185 0.29 -22.74 -0.90
CA GLY A 185 1.06 -23.12 0.28
C GLY A 185 0.97 -22.07 1.40
N ASP A 186 2.14 -21.57 1.81
CA ASP A 186 2.28 -20.56 2.87
C ASP A 186 2.09 -19.11 2.37
N PHE A 187 1.74 -18.93 1.09
CA PHE A 187 1.64 -17.64 0.43
C PHE A 187 0.25 -17.39 -0.17
N VAL A 188 -0.04 -16.11 -0.41
CA VAL A 188 -1.04 -15.69 -1.39
C VAL A 188 -0.28 -15.12 -2.59
N GLN A 189 -0.46 -15.75 -3.74
CA GLN A 189 -0.01 -15.24 -5.01
C GLN A 189 -0.96 -14.13 -5.46
N TRP A 190 -0.44 -12.91 -5.54
CA TRP A 190 -1.13 -11.75 -6.07
C TRP A 190 -0.68 -11.50 -7.51
N ALA A 191 -1.52 -11.87 -8.47
CA ALA A 191 -1.29 -11.65 -9.89
C ALA A 191 -1.80 -10.26 -10.29
N VAL A 192 -0.96 -9.53 -11.04
CA VAL A 192 -1.31 -8.24 -11.63
C VAL A 192 -1.39 -8.39 -13.14
N ARG A 193 -2.43 -7.82 -13.73
CA ARG A 193 -2.58 -7.61 -15.17
C ARG A 193 -2.72 -6.12 -15.44
N GLU A 194 -1.73 -5.53 -16.09
CA GLU A 194 -1.78 -4.15 -16.56
C GLU A 194 -1.95 -4.12 -18.08
N THR A 195 -3.02 -3.49 -18.56
CA THR A 195 -3.25 -3.26 -19.99
C THR A 195 -3.09 -1.78 -20.29
N ARG A 196 -2.10 -1.44 -21.11
CA ARG A 196 -1.79 -0.07 -21.53
C ARG A 196 -1.73 0.00 -23.06
N ASN A 197 -2.53 0.86 -23.68
CA ASN A 197 -2.59 1.01 -25.14
C ASN A 197 -2.66 -0.36 -25.87
N ASN A 198 -3.57 -1.25 -25.44
CA ASN A 198 -3.75 -2.62 -25.95
C ASN A 198 -2.56 -3.58 -25.77
N LYS A 199 -1.55 -3.21 -24.98
CA LYS A 199 -0.47 -4.12 -24.57
C LYS A 199 -0.69 -4.54 -23.14
N THR A 200 -0.79 -5.85 -22.90
CA THR A 200 -0.97 -6.42 -21.58
C THR A 200 0.36 -6.96 -21.04
N LYS A 201 0.71 -6.53 -19.83
CA LYS A 201 1.79 -7.10 -19.02
C LYS A 201 1.19 -7.80 -17.81
N CYS A 202 1.78 -8.94 -17.46
CA CYS A 202 1.42 -9.68 -16.27
C CYS A 202 2.66 -9.93 -15.42
N TRP A 203 2.52 -9.78 -14.11
CA TRP A 203 3.54 -10.18 -13.15
C TRP A 203 2.84 -10.67 -11.89
N LYS A 204 3.62 -11.25 -10.98
CA LYS A 204 3.11 -11.85 -9.76
C LYS A 204 3.91 -11.35 -8.57
N ASN A 205 3.20 -11.18 -7.47
CA ASN A 205 3.70 -10.78 -6.17
C ASN A 205 3.35 -11.90 -5.18
N LEU A 206 4.07 -11.99 -4.07
CA LEU A 206 3.86 -13.01 -3.05
C LEU A 206 3.65 -12.38 -1.69
N VAL A 207 2.51 -12.65 -1.08
CA VAL A 207 2.19 -12.25 0.29
C VAL A 207 2.39 -13.46 1.20
N TYR A 208 3.25 -13.35 2.20
CA TYR A 208 3.50 -14.44 3.14
C TYR A 208 2.45 -14.45 4.25
N ILE A 209 1.68 -15.54 4.37
CA ILE A 209 0.48 -15.60 5.22
C ILE A 209 0.56 -16.62 6.36
N LYS A 210 1.63 -17.41 6.43
CA LYS A 210 1.79 -18.42 7.47
C LYS A 210 1.85 -17.82 8.87
N GLN A 211 2.59 -16.74 9.05
CA GLN A 211 2.82 -16.09 10.34
C GLN A 211 2.90 -14.56 10.22
N ARG A 212 2.82 -13.90 11.37
CA ARG A 212 2.91 -12.44 11.51
C ARG A 212 4.28 -11.92 11.12
N PHE A 213 4.31 -10.81 10.42
CA PHE A 213 5.54 -10.10 10.09
C PHE A 213 5.90 -9.12 11.20
N LEU A 214 6.83 -9.50 12.07
CA LEU A 214 7.19 -8.72 13.27
C LEU A 214 8.29 -7.67 13.02
N SER A 215 9.04 -7.80 11.93
CA SER A 215 10.16 -6.90 11.59
C SER A 215 9.77 -5.87 10.52
N HIS A 216 8.49 -5.49 10.46
CA HIS A 216 7.97 -4.56 9.46
C HIS A 216 8.64 -3.18 9.49
N ILE A 217 9.04 -2.70 10.67
CA ILE A 217 9.75 -1.41 10.82
C ILE A 217 11.22 -1.57 10.41
N SER A 218 11.94 -2.48 11.05
CA SER A 218 13.38 -2.65 10.83
C SER A 218 13.74 -3.18 9.45
N VAL A 219 12.79 -3.76 8.72
CA VAL A 219 12.96 -4.22 7.33
C VAL A 219 12.23 -3.32 6.34
N SER A 220 10.90 -3.33 6.30
CA SER A 220 10.15 -2.70 5.20
C SER A 220 10.12 -1.17 5.32
N GLU A 221 9.85 -0.62 6.51
CA GLU A 221 9.88 0.83 6.73
C GLU A 221 11.29 1.38 6.47
N LYS A 222 12.31 0.73 7.05
CA LYS A 222 13.72 1.12 6.87
C LYS A 222 14.17 1.06 5.41
N ARG A 223 13.83 -0.02 4.67
CA ARG A 223 14.16 -0.15 3.24
C ARG A 223 13.44 0.89 2.39
N ASN A 224 12.21 1.27 2.75
CA ASN A 224 11.48 2.30 2.04
C ASN A 224 12.28 3.64 1.99
N LEU A 225 13.02 3.97 3.05
CA LEU A 225 13.83 5.20 3.16
C LEU A 225 14.90 5.35 2.09
N VAL A 226 15.26 4.27 1.39
CA VAL A 226 16.30 4.26 0.34
C VAL A 226 15.80 3.85 -1.05
N PHE A 227 14.50 3.59 -1.21
CA PHE A 227 13.92 3.41 -2.54
C PHE A 227 13.88 4.71 -3.34
N ASN A 228 14.00 4.64 -4.67
CA ASN A 228 14.05 5.86 -5.48
C ASN A 228 12.68 6.45 -5.80
N PHE A 229 11.62 5.63 -5.73
CA PHE A 229 10.27 6.09 -5.96
C PHE A 229 9.67 6.69 -4.69
N ARG A 230 9.16 7.91 -4.80
CA ARG A 230 8.57 8.67 -3.69
C ARG A 230 7.18 9.13 -4.05
N THR A 231 6.30 9.15 -3.06
CA THR A 231 4.87 9.36 -3.30
C THR A 231 4.24 10.05 -2.09
N LEU A 232 3.39 11.03 -2.37
CA LEU A 232 2.44 11.62 -1.45
C LEU A 232 1.08 11.62 -2.14
N VAL A 233 0.11 10.88 -1.61
CA VAL A 233 -1.18 10.70 -2.25
C VAL A 233 -2.29 10.79 -1.22
N VAL A 234 -3.25 11.66 -1.50
CA VAL A 234 -4.54 11.69 -0.83
C VAL A 234 -5.58 11.03 -1.72
N ARG A 235 -6.57 10.42 -1.08
CA ARG A 235 -7.50 9.50 -1.71
C ARG A 235 -8.91 9.78 -1.25
N ASN A 236 -9.88 9.31 -2.03
CA ASN A 236 -11.23 9.08 -1.52
C ASN A 236 -11.43 7.56 -1.42
N LYS A 237 -12.65 7.12 -1.07
CA LYS A 237 -13.02 5.70 -0.96
C LYS A 237 -12.81 4.87 -2.23
N ARG A 238 -12.68 5.49 -3.40
CA ARG A 238 -12.61 4.82 -4.71
C ARG A 238 -11.24 4.92 -5.36
N GLU A 239 -10.60 6.07 -5.29
CA GLU A 239 -9.38 6.34 -6.06
C GLU A 239 -8.49 7.44 -5.44
N PRO A 240 -7.21 7.51 -5.86
CA PRO A 240 -6.35 8.67 -5.62
C PRO A 240 -6.91 9.95 -6.26
N VAL A 241 -7.10 11.00 -5.45
CA VAL A 241 -7.72 12.27 -5.89
C VAL A 241 -6.70 13.37 -6.16
N ALA A 242 -5.67 13.47 -5.33
CA ALA A 242 -4.59 14.43 -5.51
C ALA A 242 -3.28 13.91 -4.89
N GLY A 243 -2.16 14.46 -5.34
CA GLY A 243 -0.87 14.07 -4.82
C GLY A 243 0.28 14.35 -5.77
N MET A 244 1.44 13.85 -5.38
CA MET A 244 2.66 13.90 -6.16
C MET A 244 3.42 12.59 -6.07
N TYR A 245 4.14 12.28 -7.13
CA TYR A 245 5.15 11.24 -7.12
C TYR A 245 6.37 11.64 -7.95
N CYS A 246 7.53 11.10 -7.60
CA CYS A 246 8.75 11.27 -8.35
C CYS A 246 9.59 9.99 -8.31
N ASN A 247 10.41 9.80 -9.33
CA ASN A 247 11.50 8.84 -9.32
C ASN A 247 12.80 9.64 -9.21
N LEU A 248 13.60 9.34 -8.18
CA LEU A 248 14.91 9.96 -7.94
C LEU A 248 16.02 9.37 -8.82
N GLU A 249 15.69 8.42 -9.71
CA GLU A 249 16.60 7.93 -10.75
C GLU A 249 16.18 8.42 -12.15
N GLY A 250 17.18 8.82 -12.94
CA GLY A 250 17.02 9.15 -14.36
C GLY A 250 16.52 10.57 -14.61
N ASP A 251 15.41 10.72 -15.34
CA ASP A 251 14.83 12.03 -15.71
C ASP A 251 13.92 12.55 -14.59
N GLU A 252 14.57 13.11 -13.56
CA GLU A 252 13.97 13.56 -12.30
C GLU A 252 12.87 14.63 -12.51
N LYS A 253 11.62 14.21 -12.33
CA LYS A 253 10.42 15.04 -12.45
C LYS A 253 9.46 14.74 -11.30
N PHE A 254 8.90 15.79 -10.73
CA PHE A 254 7.70 15.67 -9.92
C PHE A 254 6.50 15.60 -10.84
N THR A 255 5.72 14.53 -10.72
CA THR A 255 4.40 14.45 -11.35
C THR A 255 3.36 14.81 -10.30
N LEU A 256 2.74 15.97 -10.45
CA LEU A 256 1.60 16.40 -9.65
C LEU A 256 0.32 15.94 -10.33
N PHE A 257 -0.65 15.50 -9.54
CA PHE A 257 -2.00 15.28 -10.03
C PHE A 257 -3.02 15.80 -9.02
N TYR A 258 -4.14 16.31 -9.53
CA TYR A 258 -5.22 16.90 -8.74
C TYR A 258 -6.48 16.99 -9.61
N GLN A 259 -7.62 17.36 -9.02
CA GLN A 259 -8.85 17.63 -9.77
C GLN A 259 -8.98 19.13 -10.08
N ASP A 260 -9.32 19.50 -11.30
CA ASP A 260 -9.64 20.89 -11.63
C ASP A 260 -11.03 21.30 -11.08
N ASN A 261 -11.44 22.54 -11.35
CA ASN A 261 -12.70 23.10 -10.87
C ASN A 261 -13.95 22.37 -11.38
N VAL A 262 -13.82 21.53 -12.41
CA VAL A 262 -14.92 20.71 -12.94
C VAL A 262 -14.79 19.23 -12.53
N GLY A 263 -13.88 18.91 -11.61
CA GLY A 263 -13.65 17.57 -11.08
C GLY A 263 -12.81 16.67 -12.00
N LYS A 264 -12.23 17.21 -13.08
CA LYS A 264 -11.42 16.43 -14.02
C LYS A 264 -9.99 16.32 -13.51
N ARG A 265 -9.43 15.10 -13.57
CA ARG A 265 -8.03 14.85 -13.21
C ARG A 265 -7.07 15.60 -14.15
N VAL A 266 -6.23 16.43 -13.57
CA VAL A 266 -5.12 17.12 -14.22
C VAL A 266 -3.81 16.48 -13.76
N GLU A 267 -2.85 16.35 -14.67
CA GLU A 267 -1.49 15.87 -14.39
C GLU A 267 -0.48 16.86 -14.95
N VAL A 268 0.46 17.31 -14.13
CA VAL A 268 1.52 18.26 -14.51
C VAL A 268 2.88 17.69 -14.10
N LYS A 269 3.82 17.68 -15.04
CA LYS A 269 5.19 17.19 -14.81
C LYS A 269 6.14 18.37 -14.69
N ILE A 270 6.77 18.51 -13.54
CA ILE A 270 7.66 19.60 -13.20
C ILE A 270 9.09 19.04 -13.05
N PRO A 271 10.05 19.44 -13.89
CA PRO A 271 11.45 19.04 -13.75
C PRO A 271 12.05 19.47 -12.41
N PHE A 272 12.89 18.64 -11.80
CA PHE A 272 13.54 18.97 -10.53
C PHE A 272 14.30 20.29 -10.58
N LYS A 273 15.02 20.55 -11.68
CA LYS A 273 15.75 21.81 -11.92
C LYS A 273 14.90 23.08 -11.71
N TYR A 274 13.58 23.00 -11.89
CA TYR A 274 12.68 24.12 -11.65
C TYR A 274 12.71 24.61 -10.20
N PHE A 275 12.91 23.71 -9.23
CA PHE A 275 12.97 24.04 -7.81
C PHE A 275 14.31 24.62 -7.37
N TYR A 276 15.35 24.51 -8.21
CA TYR A 276 16.69 25.06 -7.96
C TYR A 276 16.96 26.35 -8.75
N SER A 277 16.04 26.77 -9.61
CA SER A 277 16.16 27.96 -10.47
C SER A 277 15.12 29.02 -10.11
N GLU A 278 15.16 30.17 -10.79
CA GLU A 278 14.09 31.16 -10.71
C GLU A 278 12.75 30.55 -11.15
N ARG A 279 11.79 30.52 -10.22
CA ARG A 279 10.46 29.93 -10.40
C ARG A 279 9.52 30.88 -11.14
N THR A 280 9.68 30.95 -12.45
CA THR A 280 8.96 31.90 -13.32
C THR A 280 7.80 31.29 -14.11
N ASN A 281 7.53 29.99 -13.96
CA ASN A 281 6.48 29.32 -14.71
C ASN A 281 5.14 29.35 -13.94
N ASN A 282 4.28 30.30 -14.31
CA ASN A 282 2.95 30.47 -13.71
C ASN A 282 2.08 29.20 -13.76
N GLN A 283 2.23 28.34 -14.78
CA GLN A 283 1.49 27.09 -14.87
C GLN A 283 1.95 26.10 -13.80
N PHE A 284 3.26 26.00 -13.56
CA PHE A 284 3.81 25.14 -12.50
C PHE A 284 3.42 25.65 -11.11
N GLU A 285 3.51 26.96 -10.88
CA GLU A 285 3.08 27.56 -9.62
C GLU A 285 1.60 27.33 -9.34
N SER A 286 0.74 27.51 -10.34
CA SER A 286 -0.70 27.24 -10.23
C SER A 286 -0.97 25.76 -9.93
N ALA A 287 -0.27 24.84 -10.61
CA ALA A 287 -0.42 23.40 -10.38
C ALA A 287 0.02 23.00 -8.96
N ILE A 288 1.13 23.56 -8.47
CA ILE A 288 1.61 23.35 -7.10
C ILE A 288 0.55 23.84 -6.09
N ALA A 289 0.02 25.05 -6.27
CA ALA A 289 -0.99 25.62 -5.37
C ALA A 289 -2.30 24.82 -5.36
N SER A 290 -2.80 24.41 -6.52
CA SER A 290 -4.02 23.59 -6.64
C SER A 290 -3.83 22.21 -5.99
N CYS A 291 -2.72 21.54 -6.27
CA CYS A 291 -2.40 20.25 -5.68
C CYS A 291 -2.23 20.36 -4.15
N ALA A 292 -1.49 21.35 -3.66
CA ALA A 292 -1.25 21.55 -2.24
C ALA A 292 -2.54 21.82 -1.46
N THR A 293 -3.47 22.59 -2.04
CA THR A 293 -4.78 22.84 -1.42
C THR A 293 -5.57 21.54 -1.22
N GLN A 294 -5.62 20.67 -2.22
CA GLN A 294 -6.37 19.41 -2.13
C GLN A 294 -5.71 18.39 -1.21
N VAL A 295 -4.38 18.32 -1.23
CA VAL A 295 -3.62 17.48 -0.28
C VAL A 295 -3.86 17.93 1.16
N ARG A 296 -3.89 19.24 1.42
CA ARG A 296 -4.16 19.78 2.78
C ARG A 296 -5.60 19.57 3.21
N TYR A 297 -6.57 19.83 2.34
CA TYR A 297 -8.00 19.69 2.65
C TYR A 297 -8.33 18.28 3.15
N ASN A 298 -7.76 17.26 2.50
CA ASN A 298 -7.98 15.86 2.85
C ASN A 298 -7.16 15.40 4.07
N ALA A 299 -6.17 16.17 4.55
CA ALA A 299 -5.42 15.85 5.76
C ALA A 299 -6.08 16.42 7.04
N THR A 300 -7.12 17.25 6.90
CA THR A 300 -7.84 17.90 8.01
C THR A 300 -9.26 17.36 8.24
N LEU A 301 -9.66 16.33 7.49
CA LEU A 301 -10.91 15.56 7.70
C LEU A 301 -10.60 14.29 8.51
#